data_AF-A0AAV5ESL6-F1
#
_entry.id   AF-A0AAV5ESL6-F1
#
_cell.length_a   1.000
_cell.length_b   1.000
_cell.length_c   1.000
_cell.angle_alpha   90.00
_cell.angle_beta   90.00
_cell.angle_gamma   90.00
#
_symmetry.space_group_name_H-M   'P 1'
#
loop_
_entity.id
_entity.type
_entity.pdbx_description
1 polymer ?
#
loop_
_entity_poly.entity_id
_entity_poly.type
_entity_poly.pdbx_seq_one_letter_code
_entity_poly.pdbx_strand_id
1 'polypeptide(L)'
;MGELDIPNLIRAGAVCAPWHSAYATFRRLRLPSPRQPPCLLYSCDALESAAALYCPSTGANFQIPLPQLRGLSPIGSAHGWLVVADEVGNLHLMNPLTGGRVALPPITTLRGVEEGTTFDEDDNLAYNFHQTPGDSTLLAPIPVSEAADCTYDRAILSCAPSSAGGRCVVLLLHAPNCGLSYARLGDDRWTWIQTGDGVTGLRQGNFYCNAAYNDKDGLFYLYIRVGSERTFTGGEDDNP
;
A
#
# COMPACT_ATOMS: atom_id res chain seq x y z
N MET A 1 14.33 -23.25 17.63
CA MET A 1 14.29 -22.86 16.20
C MET A 1 13.62 -24.02 15.49
N GLY A 2 12.33 -23.91 15.19
CA GLY A 2 11.58 -24.99 14.56
C GLY A 2 11.92 -25.06 13.08
N GLU A 3 12.38 -26.20 12.62
CA GLU A 3 12.48 -26.45 11.17
C GLU A 3 11.06 -26.55 10.61
N LEU A 4 10.84 -25.80 9.53
CA LEU A 4 9.58 -25.78 8.80
C LEU A 4 9.31 -27.17 8.21
N ASP A 5 8.18 -27.79 8.54
CA ASP A 5 7.79 -29.09 7.97
C ASP A 5 7.54 -28.99 6.44
N ILE A 6 7.67 -30.10 5.71
CA ILE A 6 7.64 -30.15 4.24
C ILE A 6 6.38 -29.50 3.63
N PRO A 7 5.15 -29.72 4.16
CA PRO A 7 3.96 -29.05 3.63
C PRO A 7 4.00 -27.53 3.82
N ASN A 8 4.64 -27.08 4.90
CA ASN A 8 4.75 -25.69 5.28
C ASN A 8 5.79 -24.95 4.41
N LEU A 9 6.85 -25.65 4.00
CA LEU A 9 7.80 -25.22 2.96
C LEU A 9 7.13 -25.00 1.61
N ILE A 10 6.24 -25.91 1.21
CA ILE A 10 5.52 -25.81 -0.06
C ILE A 10 4.55 -24.62 -0.04
N ARG A 11 3.79 -24.42 1.04
CA ARG A 11 2.83 -23.31 1.16
C ARG A 11 3.49 -21.93 1.18
N ALA A 12 4.59 -21.81 1.92
CA ALA A 12 5.38 -20.58 1.97
C ALA A 12 6.02 -20.33 0.58
N GLY A 13 6.58 -21.38 -0.03
CA GLY A 13 7.14 -21.33 -1.37
C GLY A 13 6.17 -21.07 -2.53
N ALA A 14 4.88 -21.35 -2.34
CA ALA A 14 3.85 -21.24 -3.36
C ALA A 14 3.26 -19.82 -3.52
N VAL A 15 3.69 -18.86 -2.70
CA VAL A 15 3.16 -17.48 -2.76
C VAL A 15 3.53 -16.81 -4.09
N CYS A 16 4.83 -16.74 -4.41
CA CYS A 16 5.35 -16.38 -5.73
C CYS A 16 6.85 -16.73 -5.82
N ALA A 17 7.41 -16.85 -7.04
CA ALA A 17 8.83 -17.17 -7.24
C ALA A 17 9.81 -16.23 -6.50
N PRO A 18 9.58 -14.90 -6.43
CA PRO A 18 10.39 -14.00 -5.61
C PRO A 18 10.35 -14.33 -4.10
N TRP A 19 9.18 -14.67 -3.57
CA TRP A 19 9.00 -14.96 -2.15
C TRP A 19 9.67 -16.30 -1.77
N HIS A 20 9.54 -17.32 -2.64
CA HIS A 20 10.28 -18.57 -2.51
C HIS A 20 11.80 -18.34 -2.51
N SER A 21 12.30 -17.51 -3.44
CA SER A 21 13.72 -17.18 -3.54
C SER A 21 14.25 -16.46 -2.29
N ALA A 22 13.50 -15.47 -1.80
CA ALA A 22 13.83 -14.76 -0.57
C ALA A 22 13.88 -15.72 0.63
N TYR A 23 12.83 -16.53 0.82
CA TYR A 23 12.77 -17.53 1.89
C TYR A 23 13.91 -18.55 1.83
N ALA A 24 14.20 -19.11 0.63
CA ALA A 24 15.31 -20.03 0.44
C ALA A 24 16.66 -19.38 0.79
N THR A 25 16.82 -18.09 0.48
CA THR A 25 18.03 -17.32 0.79
C THR A 25 18.18 -17.10 2.29
N PHE A 26 17.12 -16.69 2.99
CA PHE A 26 17.11 -16.57 4.46
C PHE A 26 17.47 -17.88 5.16
N ARG A 27 16.92 -19.01 4.70
CA ARG A 27 17.29 -20.35 5.21
C ARG A 27 18.75 -20.69 4.96
N ARG A 28 19.23 -20.51 3.72
CA ARG A 28 20.62 -20.83 3.34
C ARG A 28 21.63 -20.04 4.15
N LEU A 29 21.39 -18.75 4.36
CA LEU A 29 22.32 -17.85 5.03
C LEU A 29 22.24 -17.93 6.57
N ARG A 30 21.32 -18.71 7.14
CA ARG A 30 21.06 -18.77 8.59
C ARG A 30 20.94 -17.39 9.24
N LEU A 31 20.45 -16.41 8.47
CA LEU A 31 20.24 -15.07 8.99
C LEU A 31 19.26 -15.16 10.15
N PRO A 32 19.44 -14.35 11.21
CA PRO A 32 18.46 -14.28 12.28
C PRO A 32 17.09 -14.05 11.63
N SER A 33 16.12 -14.89 11.98
CA SER A 33 14.74 -14.61 11.58
C SER A 33 14.42 -13.18 12.02
N PRO A 34 13.74 -12.36 11.19
CA PRO A 34 13.25 -11.07 11.65
C PRO A 34 12.51 -11.26 12.99
N ARG A 35 12.56 -10.25 13.88
CA ARG A 35 11.98 -10.32 15.24
C ARG A 35 10.53 -10.83 15.24
N GLN A 36 9.83 -10.69 14.12
CA GLN A 36 8.62 -11.42 13.80
C GLN A 36 8.82 -12.16 12.46
N PRO A 37 8.58 -13.47 12.38
CA PRO A 37 8.63 -14.22 11.13
C PRO A 37 7.56 -13.70 10.15
N PRO A 38 7.80 -13.70 8.84
CA PRO A 38 6.79 -13.27 7.87
C PRO A 38 5.58 -14.19 7.97
N CYS A 39 4.39 -13.64 8.20
CA CYS A 39 3.14 -14.39 8.20
C CYS A 39 2.38 -14.13 6.90
N LEU A 40 1.74 -15.16 6.35
CA LEU A 40 0.87 -15.08 5.19
C LEU A 40 -0.56 -14.87 5.66
N LEU A 41 -1.16 -13.73 5.31
CA LEU A 41 -2.60 -13.53 5.43
C LEU A 41 -3.24 -13.90 4.09
N TYR A 42 -4.20 -14.83 4.10
CA TYR A 42 -4.92 -15.23 2.89
C TYR A 42 -6.40 -15.48 3.19
N SER A 43 -7.22 -15.37 2.15
CA SER A 43 -8.64 -15.74 2.16
C SER A 43 -8.89 -16.72 1.01
N CYS A 44 -9.74 -17.72 1.23
CA CYS A 44 -10.17 -18.65 0.20
C CYS A 44 -11.59 -19.14 0.47
N ASP A 45 -12.26 -19.67 -0.55
CA ASP A 45 -13.67 -20.09 -0.47
C ASP A 45 -13.92 -21.14 0.63
N ALA A 46 -12.92 -21.98 0.90
CA ALA A 46 -12.97 -22.99 1.96
C ALA A 46 -13.02 -22.42 3.38
N LEU A 47 -12.77 -21.11 3.55
CA LEU A 47 -12.79 -20.45 4.86
C LEU A 47 -14.15 -19.80 5.19
N GLU A 48 -15.18 -19.97 4.35
CA GLU A 48 -16.59 -19.62 4.63
C GLU A 48 -16.80 -18.25 5.33
N SER A 49 -16.05 -17.21 4.92
CA SER A 49 -15.99 -15.90 5.58
C SER A 49 -15.03 -15.76 6.77
N ALA A 50 -13.88 -16.45 6.72
CA ALA A 50 -12.69 -16.18 7.53
C ALA A 50 -11.48 -15.90 6.63
N ALA A 51 -10.54 -15.07 7.11
CA ALA A 51 -9.17 -15.07 6.61
C ALA A 51 -8.32 -15.95 7.53
N ALA A 52 -7.21 -16.44 7.02
CA ALA A 52 -6.24 -17.20 7.79
C ALA A 52 -4.90 -16.45 7.82
N LEU A 53 -4.38 -16.24 9.03
CA LEU A 53 -3.00 -15.82 9.23
C LEU A 53 -2.15 -17.04 9.53
N TYR A 54 -1.31 -17.38 8.58
CA TYR A 54 -0.42 -18.52 8.65
C TYR A 54 1.01 -18.06 8.94
N CYS A 55 1.61 -18.60 9.99
CA CYS A 55 3.00 -18.35 10.36
C CYS A 55 3.87 -19.53 9.90
N PRO A 56 4.66 -19.40 8.82
CA PRO A 56 5.52 -20.48 8.35
C PRO A 56 6.47 -20.95 9.45
N SER A 57 7.19 -20.07 10.13
CA SER A 57 8.23 -20.48 11.09
C SER A 57 7.73 -21.29 12.29
N THR A 58 6.44 -21.20 12.63
CA THR A 58 5.83 -21.93 13.75
C THR A 58 4.84 -22.99 13.30
N GLY A 59 4.42 -22.97 12.02
CA GLY A 59 3.29 -23.74 11.52
C GLY A 59 1.93 -23.31 12.08
N ALA A 60 1.88 -22.26 12.91
CA ALA A 60 0.64 -21.80 13.51
C ALA A 60 -0.29 -21.19 12.45
N ASN A 61 -1.58 -21.53 12.53
CA ASN A 61 -2.62 -21.00 11.68
C ASN A 61 -3.71 -20.40 12.55
N PHE A 62 -3.95 -19.09 12.39
CA PHE A 62 -4.97 -18.35 13.14
C PHE A 62 -6.09 -17.97 12.19
N GLN A 63 -7.32 -18.36 12.51
CA GLN A 63 -8.49 -17.87 11.79
C GLN A 63 -8.88 -16.49 12.30
N ILE A 64 -9.07 -15.58 11.36
CA ILE A 64 -9.49 -14.21 11.58
C ILE A 64 -10.89 -14.07 10.98
N PRO A 65 -11.91 -13.67 11.77
CA PRO A 65 -13.24 -13.41 11.22
C PRO A 65 -13.19 -12.40 10.08
N LEU A 66 -13.60 -12.80 8.86
CA LEU A 66 -13.53 -11.99 7.64
C LEU A 66 -14.51 -10.81 7.53
N PRO A 67 -15.58 -10.63 8.35
CA PRO A 67 -16.41 -9.43 8.24
C PRO A 67 -15.59 -8.13 8.33
N GLN A 68 -14.39 -8.20 8.93
CA GLN A 68 -13.47 -7.09 9.05
C GLN A 68 -12.56 -6.86 7.82
N LEU A 69 -12.55 -7.75 6.84
CA LEU A 69 -11.63 -7.72 5.69
C LEU A 69 -12.35 -7.64 4.34
N ARG A 70 -13.65 -7.93 4.30
CA ARG A 70 -14.45 -7.82 3.07
C ARG A 70 -14.55 -6.36 2.65
N GLY A 71 -14.38 -6.09 1.35
CA GLY A 71 -14.44 -4.74 0.80
C GLY A 71 -13.22 -3.87 1.12
N LEU A 72 -12.16 -4.44 1.69
CA LEU A 72 -10.95 -3.71 2.02
C LEU A 72 -9.79 -4.04 1.05
N SER A 73 -9.24 -3.00 0.41
CA SER A 73 -8.06 -3.13 -0.47
C SER A 73 -6.77 -2.88 0.31
N PRO A 74 -5.89 -3.89 0.51
CA PRO A 74 -4.63 -3.70 1.23
C PRO A 74 -3.59 -2.99 0.36
N ILE A 75 -3.07 -1.87 0.84
CA ILE A 75 -2.06 -1.05 0.13
C ILE A 75 -0.69 -1.06 0.82
N GLY A 76 -0.60 -1.59 2.04
CA GLY A 76 0.63 -1.65 2.81
C GLY A 76 0.56 -2.61 4.00
N SER A 77 1.72 -3.05 4.50
CA SER A 77 1.82 -3.80 5.74
C SER A 77 3.17 -3.59 6.42
N ALA A 78 3.17 -3.39 7.74
CA ALA A 78 4.37 -3.36 8.57
C ALA A 78 4.02 -3.53 10.05
N HIS A 79 4.97 -4.04 10.84
CA HIS A 79 4.84 -4.16 12.30
C HIS A 79 3.60 -4.92 12.81
N GLY A 80 3.08 -5.86 12.01
CA GLY A 80 1.87 -6.61 12.34
C GLY A 80 0.56 -5.85 12.07
N TRP A 81 0.62 -4.71 11.37
CA TRP A 81 -0.51 -3.91 10.94
C TRP A 81 -0.60 -3.87 9.43
N LEU A 82 -1.82 -3.76 8.93
CA LEU A 82 -2.18 -3.54 7.54
C LEU A 82 -2.62 -2.10 7.34
N VAL A 83 -2.29 -1.51 6.20
CA VAL A 83 -2.93 -0.30 5.69
C VAL A 83 -3.93 -0.75 4.64
N VAL A 84 -5.20 -0.44 4.86
CA VAL A 84 -6.31 -0.88 4.03
C VAL A 84 -7.17 0.31 3.64
N ALA A 85 -7.63 0.34 2.40
CA ALA A 85 -8.67 1.25 1.94
C ALA A 85 -10.03 0.60 2.09
N ASP A 86 -11.04 1.36 2.52
CA ASP A 86 -12.44 0.94 2.50
C ASP A 86 -13.12 1.22 1.15
N GLU A 87 -14.40 0.88 1.05
CA GLU A 87 -15.21 0.98 -0.17
C GLU A 87 -15.36 2.43 -0.68
N VAL A 88 -15.10 3.43 0.16
CA VAL A 88 -15.11 4.85 -0.24
C VAL A 88 -13.71 5.42 -0.45
N GLY A 89 -12.68 4.57 -0.36
CA GLY A 89 -11.29 4.96 -0.54
C GLY A 89 -10.66 5.59 0.71
N ASN A 90 -11.29 5.56 1.89
CA ASN A 90 -10.66 6.04 3.11
C ASN A 90 -9.71 4.99 3.68
N LEU A 91 -8.56 5.45 4.17
CA LEU A 91 -7.51 4.57 4.67
C LEU A 91 -7.63 4.33 6.18
N HIS A 92 -7.34 3.09 6.57
CA HIS A 92 -7.33 2.65 7.96
C HIS A 92 -6.10 1.79 8.22
N LEU A 93 -5.54 1.92 9.43
CA LEU A 93 -4.66 0.90 9.98
C LEU A 93 -5.49 -0.15 10.67
N MET A 94 -5.16 -1.41 10.43
CA MET A 94 -5.85 -2.54 11.05
C MET A 94 -4.87 -3.61 11.49
N ASN A 95 -5.07 -4.11 12.70
CA ASN A 95 -4.35 -5.23 13.24
C ASN A 95 -5.18 -6.51 13.05
N PRO A 96 -4.80 -7.42 12.15
CA PRO A 96 -5.60 -8.60 11.84
C PRO A 96 -5.69 -9.61 13.00
N LEU A 97 -4.79 -9.54 14.00
CA LEU A 97 -4.79 -10.44 15.15
C LEU A 97 -5.67 -9.94 16.30
N THR A 98 -5.67 -8.63 16.54
CA THR A 98 -6.37 -8.02 17.68
C THR A 98 -7.69 -7.36 17.28
N GLY A 99 -7.93 -7.17 15.98
CA GLY A 99 -9.06 -6.38 15.47
C GLY A 99 -8.93 -4.88 15.72
N GLY A 100 -7.80 -4.41 16.28
CA GLY A 100 -7.56 -2.99 16.50
C GLY A 100 -7.59 -2.21 15.18
N ARG A 101 -8.27 -1.06 15.17
CA ARG A 101 -8.41 -0.19 14.00
C ARG A 101 -8.10 1.26 14.36
N VAL A 102 -7.42 1.97 13.47
CA VAL A 102 -7.11 3.39 13.59
C VAL A 102 -7.36 4.04 12.24
N ALA A 103 -8.27 5.02 12.20
CA ALA A 103 -8.52 5.79 10.98
C ALA A 103 -7.30 6.66 10.61
N LEU A 104 -7.04 6.78 9.31
CA LEU A 104 -6.13 7.77 8.76
C LEU A 104 -6.94 8.93 8.15
N PRO A 105 -6.31 10.06 7.79
CA PRO A 105 -7.04 11.16 7.18
C PRO A 105 -7.81 10.72 5.93
N PRO A 106 -9.00 11.29 5.68
CA PRO A 106 -9.83 10.88 4.56
C PRO A 106 -9.19 11.28 3.22
N ILE A 107 -9.58 10.56 2.16
CA ILE A 107 -9.08 10.75 0.79
C ILE A 107 -9.26 12.19 0.30
N THR A 108 -10.35 12.84 0.73
CA THR A 108 -10.71 14.22 0.39
C THR A 108 -9.78 15.26 0.99
N THR A 109 -8.92 14.88 1.95
CA THR A 109 -7.85 15.77 2.45
C THR A 109 -6.57 15.68 1.64
N LEU A 110 -6.47 14.75 0.68
CA LEU A 110 -5.35 14.74 -0.27
C LEU A 110 -5.38 15.98 -1.14
N ARG A 111 -4.20 16.45 -1.50
CA ARG A 111 -4.07 17.65 -2.31
C ARG A 111 -4.62 17.39 -3.72
N GLY A 112 -5.58 18.23 -4.13
CA GLY A 112 -6.17 18.16 -5.47
C GLY A 112 -7.23 17.07 -5.61
N VAL A 113 -7.79 16.58 -4.50
CA VAL A 113 -8.97 15.72 -4.49
C VAL A 113 -10.15 16.51 -3.97
N GLU A 114 -11.25 16.50 -4.70
CA GLU A 114 -12.52 17.09 -4.30
C GLU A 114 -13.62 16.04 -4.39
N GLU A 115 -14.60 16.11 -3.47
CA GLU A 115 -15.82 15.33 -3.62
C GLU A 115 -16.56 15.85 -4.87
N GLY A 116 -16.67 14.99 -5.88
CA GLY A 116 -17.37 15.31 -7.11
C GLY A 116 -18.86 15.03 -6.97
N THR A 117 -19.66 15.90 -7.58
CA THR A 117 -21.08 15.62 -7.83
C THR A 117 -21.21 14.98 -9.22
N THR A 118 -21.62 13.71 -9.23
CA THR A 118 -22.23 12.88 -10.28
C THR A 118 -21.91 13.18 -11.76
N PHE A 119 -21.38 12.18 -12.47
CA PHE A 119 -21.08 12.24 -13.91
C PHE A 119 -21.49 10.98 -14.69
N ASP A 120 -22.42 10.17 -14.18
CA ASP A 120 -23.05 9.11 -14.98
C ASP A 120 -24.57 9.15 -14.88
N GLU A 121 -25.23 8.49 -15.84
CA GLU A 121 -26.69 8.36 -15.92
C GLU A 121 -27.30 7.61 -14.73
N ASP A 122 -26.45 6.99 -13.89
CA ASP A 122 -26.79 6.15 -12.74
C ASP A 122 -26.61 6.87 -11.38
N ASP A 123 -26.23 8.15 -11.37
CA ASP A 123 -26.06 8.99 -10.18
C ASP A 123 -25.00 8.49 -9.18
N ASN A 124 -23.95 7.82 -9.68
CA ASN A 124 -22.87 7.30 -8.84
C ASN A 124 -21.95 8.44 -8.35
N LEU A 125 -21.54 8.36 -7.08
CA LEU A 125 -20.59 9.29 -6.49
C LEU A 125 -19.19 9.07 -7.09
N ALA A 126 -18.49 10.17 -7.36
CA ALA A 126 -17.13 10.16 -7.89
C ALA A 126 -16.25 11.23 -7.22
N TYR A 127 -14.94 11.01 -7.21
CA TYR A 127 -13.96 12.01 -6.81
C TYR A 127 -13.40 12.74 -8.02
N ASN A 128 -13.30 14.05 -7.90
CA ASN A 128 -12.63 14.90 -8.87
C ASN A 128 -11.16 15.06 -8.50
N PHE A 129 -10.28 14.88 -9.48
CA PHE A 129 -8.84 15.02 -9.30
C PHE A 129 -8.31 16.16 -10.16
N HIS A 130 -7.51 17.04 -9.55
CA HIS A 130 -6.85 18.14 -10.24
C HIS A 130 -5.45 17.72 -10.68
N GLN A 131 -5.09 18.05 -11.93
CA GLN A 131 -3.75 17.73 -12.44
C GLN A 131 -2.66 18.53 -11.71
N THR A 132 -2.93 19.80 -11.40
CA THR A 132 -2.06 20.62 -10.54
C THR A 132 -2.85 21.47 -9.55
N PRO A 133 -2.27 21.81 -8.39
CA PRO A 133 -2.95 22.61 -7.38
C PRO A 133 -3.25 24.02 -7.87
N GLY A 134 -4.52 24.43 -7.86
CA GLY A 134 -4.97 25.75 -8.34
C GLY A 134 -5.26 25.80 -9.85
N ASP A 135 -5.17 24.66 -10.54
CA ASP A 135 -5.57 24.51 -11.94
C ASP A 135 -7.02 24.01 -12.03
N SER A 136 -7.77 24.57 -12.97
CA SER A 136 -9.17 24.20 -13.24
C SER A 136 -9.29 22.95 -14.12
N THR A 137 -8.18 22.43 -14.66
CA THR A 137 -8.20 21.17 -15.41
C THR A 137 -8.39 19.96 -14.49
N LEU A 138 -9.59 19.40 -14.58
CA LEU A 138 -9.95 18.13 -13.96
C LEU A 138 -9.43 16.96 -14.81
N LEU A 139 -8.88 15.97 -14.14
CA LEU A 139 -8.75 14.63 -14.70
C LEU A 139 -10.15 14.00 -14.81
N ALA A 140 -10.24 12.87 -15.53
CA ALA A 140 -11.46 12.08 -15.53
C ALA A 140 -11.88 11.76 -14.08
N PRO A 141 -13.14 12.05 -13.68
CA PRO A 141 -13.63 11.70 -12.36
C PRO A 141 -13.47 10.20 -12.10
N ILE A 142 -13.13 9.84 -10.88
CA ILE A 142 -12.94 8.44 -10.47
C ILE A 142 -14.14 8.03 -9.62
N PRO A 143 -14.92 6.99 -10.00
CA PRO A 143 -15.99 6.49 -9.18
C PRO A 143 -15.50 6.15 -7.77
N VAL A 144 -16.31 6.43 -6.75
CA VAL A 144 -15.94 6.19 -5.34
C VAL A 144 -15.55 4.73 -5.12
N SER A 145 -16.24 3.79 -5.78
CA SER A 145 -15.95 2.35 -5.72
C SER A 145 -14.58 1.96 -6.29
N GLU A 146 -14.01 2.78 -7.17
CA GLU A 146 -12.71 2.55 -7.81
C GLU A 146 -11.60 3.40 -7.19
N ALA A 147 -11.94 4.31 -6.27
CA ALA A 147 -11.03 5.28 -5.71
C ALA A 147 -9.81 4.64 -5.05
N ALA A 148 -10.00 3.55 -4.32
CA ALA A 148 -8.91 2.83 -3.66
C ALA A 148 -7.85 2.34 -4.67
N ASP A 149 -8.29 1.71 -5.75
CA ASP A 149 -7.42 1.04 -6.72
C ASP A 149 -6.78 2.03 -7.69
N CYS A 150 -7.47 3.14 -8.01
CA CYS A 150 -6.94 4.17 -8.91
C CYS A 150 -6.10 5.23 -8.19
N THR A 151 -6.26 5.41 -6.87
CA THR A 151 -5.57 6.47 -6.12
C THR A 151 -4.32 5.97 -5.40
N TYR A 152 -4.33 4.77 -4.80
CA TYR A 152 -3.25 4.39 -3.88
C TYR A 152 -2.29 3.37 -4.47
N ASP A 153 -1.00 3.73 -4.51
CA ASP A 153 0.05 2.80 -4.93
C ASP A 153 0.57 1.98 -3.76
N ARG A 154 1.00 2.65 -2.69
CA ARG A 154 1.62 2.04 -1.50
C ARG A 154 1.48 2.91 -0.26
N ALA A 155 1.36 2.28 0.90
CA ALA A 155 1.53 2.93 2.20
C ALA A 155 2.60 2.24 3.06
N ILE A 156 3.42 3.05 3.74
CA ILE A 156 4.56 2.61 4.55
C ILE A 156 4.44 3.22 5.96
N LEU A 157 4.55 2.37 6.98
CA LEU A 157 4.56 2.81 8.38
C LEU A 157 5.99 2.99 8.88
N SER A 158 6.22 4.01 9.71
CA SER A 158 7.50 4.19 10.41
C SER A 158 7.68 3.26 11.61
N CYS A 159 6.59 2.90 12.31
CA CYS A 159 6.64 1.99 13.45
C CYS A 159 5.26 1.36 13.71
N ALA A 160 5.16 0.49 14.72
CA ALA A 160 3.87 0.00 15.17
C ALA A 160 3.04 1.16 15.76
N PRO A 161 1.74 1.24 15.44
CA PRO A 161 0.77 2.03 16.21
C PRO A 161 0.82 1.61 17.67
N SER A 162 1.20 2.53 18.56
CA SER A 162 1.18 2.33 20.00
C SER A 162 0.00 3.08 20.61
N SER A 163 -0.61 2.51 21.65
CA SER A 163 -1.63 3.18 22.46
C SER A 163 -1.11 4.44 23.16
N ALA A 164 0.21 4.63 23.23
CA ALA A 164 0.87 5.75 23.91
C ALA A 164 1.20 6.97 23.01
N GLY A 165 0.59 7.08 21.83
CA GLY A 165 0.48 8.36 21.10
C GLY A 165 1.47 8.58 19.93
N GLY A 166 0.88 8.95 18.78
CA GLY A 166 1.33 9.95 17.80
C GLY A 166 2.66 9.80 17.03
N ARG A 167 3.56 8.87 17.39
CA ARG A 167 4.89 8.78 16.74
C ARG A 167 4.89 8.03 15.41
N CYS A 168 3.88 7.20 15.16
CA CYS A 168 3.80 6.49 13.90
C CYS A 168 3.42 7.46 12.78
N VAL A 169 4.28 7.55 11.78
CA VAL A 169 4.07 8.28 10.54
C VAL A 169 3.72 7.27 9.46
N VAL A 170 2.67 7.56 8.71
CA VAL A 170 2.32 6.83 7.49
C VAL A 170 2.74 7.68 6.30
N LEU A 171 3.62 7.14 5.46
CA LEU A 171 3.95 7.68 4.15
C LEU A 171 3.05 7.01 3.11
N LEU A 172 2.42 7.82 2.27
CA LEU A 172 1.52 7.40 1.22
C LEU A 172 2.08 7.80 -0.15
N LEU A 173 2.21 6.82 -1.03
CA LEU A 173 2.45 6.99 -2.46
C LEU A 173 1.10 6.85 -3.16
N HIS A 174 0.73 7.85 -3.94
CA HIS A 174 -0.60 7.92 -4.54
C HIS A 174 -0.59 8.60 -5.92
N ALA A 175 -1.58 8.30 -6.72
CA ALA A 175 -1.96 9.02 -7.93
C ALA A 175 -2.80 10.27 -7.59
N PRO A 176 -2.96 11.20 -8.54
CA PRO A 176 -2.20 11.33 -9.79
C PRO A 176 -0.74 11.77 -9.55
N ASN A 177 0.09 11.66 -10.59
CA ASN A 177 1.45 12.21 -10.67
C ASN A 177 2.50 11.64 -9.69
N CYS A 178 2.35 10.40 -9.21
CA CYS A 178 3.26 9.79 -8.23
C CYS A 178 3.43 10.66 -6.98
N GLY A 179 2.31 11.21 -6.50
CA GLY A 179 2.23 12.06 -5.32
C GLY A 179 2.72 11.37 -4.06
N LEU A 180 3.28 12.18 -3.16
CA LEU A 180 3.77 11.75 -1.87
C LEU A 180 3.06 12.58 -0.80
N SER A 181 2.44 11.91 0.15
CA SER A 181 1.79 12.53 1.29
C SER A 181 2.12 11.77 2.56
N TYR A 182 2.10 12.43 3.71
CA TYR A 182 2.28 11.76 5.00
C TYR A 182 1.30 12.27 6.05
N ALA A 183 1.05 11.43 7.06
CA ALA A 183 0.24 11.77 8.23
C ALA A 183 0.78 11.04 9.46
N ARG A 184 0.63 11.68 10.62
CA ARG A 184 0.79 11.02 11.93
C ARG A 184 -0.54 10.43 12.36
N LEU A 185 -0.49 9.42 13.22
CA LEU A 185 -1.72 8.88 13.80
C LEU A 185 -2.41 9.96 14.65
N GLY A 186 -3.66 10.24 14.30
CA GLY A 186 -4.47 11.30 14.90
C GLY A 186 -4.45 12.63 14.13
N ASP A 187 -3.72 12.72 13.02
CA ASP A 187 -3.89 13.85 12.10
C ASP A 187 -5.25 13.74 11.38
N ASP A 188 -5.90 14.88 11.16
CA ASP A 188 -7.18 14.95 10.42
C ASP A 188 -7.00 15.15 8.91
N ARG A 189 -5.76 15.39 8.45
CA ARG A 189 -5.45 15.73 7.06
C ARG A 189 -4.10 15.19 6.60
N TRP A 190 -4.02 14.80 5.33
CA TRP A 190 -2.74 14.47 4.70
C TRP A 190 -1.86 15.71 4.51
N THR A 191 -0.57 15.59 4.82
CA THR A 191 0.44 16.61 4.51
C THR A 191 1.15 16.23 3.22
N TRP A 192 0.93 17.03 2.17
CA TRP A 192 1.58 16.83 0.87
C TRP A 192 3.09 17.13 0.94
N ILE A 193 3.90 16.28 0.30
CA ILE A 193 5.34 16.45 0.16
C ILE A 193 5.61 17.06 -1.21
N GLN A 194 6.15 18.28 -1.21
CA GLN A 194 6.53 18.96 -2.44
C GLN A 194 7.74 18.27 -3.09
N THR A 195 7.60 17.96 -4.37
CA THR A 195 8.71 17.47 -5.21
C THR A 195 9.14 18.58 -6.16
N GLY A 196 10.43 18.66 -6.49
CA GLY A 196 10.99 19.65 -7.40
C GLY A 196 11.32 21.02 -6.78
N ASP A 197 11.21 21.18 -5.46
CA ASP A 197 11.54 22.43 -4.75
C ASP A 197 13.04 22.62 -4.48
N GLY A 198 13.86 21.61 -4.79
CA GLY A 198 15.30 21.61 -4.52
C GLY A 198 15.68 21.45 -3.03
N VAL A 199 14.71 21.46 -2.12
CA VAL A 199 14.91 21.33 -0.66
C VAL A 199 14.89 19.85 -0.26
N THR A 200 13.95 19.09 -0.81
CA THR A 200 13.80 17.66 -0.50
C THR A 200 14.72 16.76 -1.34
N GLY A 201 15.30 17.31 -2.41
CA GLY A 201 16.03 16.53 -3.43
C GLY A 201 15.14 15.61 -4.28
N LEU A 202 13.83 15.57 -4.02
CA LEU A 202 12.85 14.80 -4.78
C LEU A 202 12.56 15.52 -6.10
N ARG A 203 12.48 14.77 -7.19
CA ARG A 203 12.17 15.32 -8.51
C ARG A 203 10.71 15.04 -8.87
N GLN A 204 10.05 16.04 -9.41
CA GLN A 204 8.72 15.89 -10.01
C GLN A 204 8.82 15.00 -11.26
N GLY A 205 7.83 14.14 -11.49
CA GLY A 205 7.81 13.21 -12.62
C GLY A 205 8.61 11.91 -12.43
N ASN A 206 9.28 11.73 -11.28
CA ASN A 206 9.84 10.43 -10.93
C ASN A 206 8.73 9.43 -10.61
N PHE A 207 8.82 8.23 -11.20
CA PHE A 207 7.93 7.11 -10.87
C PHE A 207 8.39 6.43 -9.57
N TYR A 208 8.01 7.00 -8.42
CA TYR A 208 8.18 6.38 -7.11
C TYR A 208 7.25 5.16 -7.03
N CYS A 209 7.80 3.95 -7.02
CA CYS A 209 6.97 2.75 -7.02
C CYS A 209 7.05 1.95 -5.71
N ASN A 210 7.92 2.33 -4.78
CA ASN A 210 7.94 1.78 -3.43
C ASN A 210 8.70 2.70 -2.45
N ALA A 211 8.59 2.44 -1.16
CA ALA A 211 9.43 3.05 -0.14
C ALA A 211 9.76 2.09 1.01
N ALA A 212 10.75 2.44 1.81
CA ALA A 212 11.12 1.74 3.04
C ALA A 212 11.46 2.75 4.14
N TYR A 213 11.13 2.44 5.38
CA TYR A 213 11.53 3.23 6.54
C TYR A 213 12.73 2.59 7.25
N ASN A 214 13.68 3.41 7.69
CA ASN A 214 14.82 2.98 8.50
C ASN A 214 14.71 3.56 9.91
N ASP A 215 14.65 2.68 10.91
CA ASP A 215 14.49 3.06 12.31
C ASP A 215 15.78 3.62 12.95
N LYS A 216 16.94 3.42 12.31
CA LYS A 216 18.24 3.88 12.84
C LYS A 216 18.48 5.37 12.64
N ASP A 217 18.05 5.91 11.51
CA ASP A 217 18.18 7.33 11.16
C ASP A 217 16.84 8.06 11.13
N GLY A 218 15.72 7.31 11.18
CA GLY A 218 14.38 7.88 11.21
C GLY A 218 13.90 8.38 9.85
N LEU A 219 14.46 7.86 8.75
CA LEU A 219 14.18 8.35 7.39
C LEU A 219 13.39 7.35 6.54
N PHE A 220 12.60 7.90 5.63
CA PHE A 220 11.99 7.15 4.53
C PHE A 220 12.89 7.21 3.30
N TYR A 221 13.09 6.06 2.67
CA TYR A 221 13.82 5.87 1.43
C TYR A 221 12.85 5.51 0.32
N LEU A 222 12.87 6.26 -0.77
CA LEU A 222 12.02 6.00 -1.94
C LEU A 222 12.77 5.18 -2.98
N TYR A 223 12.08 4.22 -3.59
CA TYR A 223 12.57 3.47 -4.73
C TYR A 223 11.96 4.05 -6.01
N ILE A 224 12.83 4.49 -6.91
CA ILE A 224 12.46 5.11 -8.18
C ILE A 224 12.69 4.10 -9.30
N ARG A 225 11.66 3.86 -10.12
CA ARG A 225 11.84 3.09 -11.35
C ARG A 225 12.40 4.02 -12.43
N VAL A 226 13.69 3.89 -12.72
CA VAL A 226 14.29 4.55 -13.89
C VAL A 226 13.91 3.75 -15.12
N GLY A 227 13.07 4.30 -15.98
CA GLY A 227 12.71 3.66 -17.25
C GLY A 227 13.94 3.54 -18.14
N SER A 228 14.20 2.35 -18.68
CA SER A 228 15.02 2.25 -19.88
C SER A 228 14.20 2.82 -21.04
N GLU A 229 14.60 3.96 -21.59
CA GLU A 229 14.06 4.45 -22.85
C GLU A 229 14.22 3.34 -23.92
N ARG A 230 13.10 2.89 -24.49
CA ARG A 230 13.13 2.08 -25.70
C ARG A 230 12.50 2.91 -26.80
N THR A 231 13.34 3.42 -27.69
CA THR A 231 12.91 4.08 -28.92
C THR A 231 12.42 3.00 -29.88
N PHE A 232 11.15 3.06 -30.26
CA PHE A 232 10.63 2.32 -31.42
C PHE A 232 10.62 3.28 -32.60
N THR A 233 11.31 2.94 -33.69
CA THR A 233 11.07 3.56 -34.98
C THR A 233 9.84 2.91 -35.57
N GLY A 234 8.73 3.64 -35.64
CA GLY A 234 7.59 3.21 -36.46
C GLY A 234 8.08 3.08 -37.89
N GLY A 235 8.08 1.86 -38.42
CA GLY A 235 8.23 1.65 -39.86
C GLY A 235 7.00 2.26 -40.53
N GLU A 236 7.22 3.27 -41.36
CA GLU A 236 6.26 3.64 -42.41
C GLU A 236 6.20 2.47 -43.39
N ASP A 237 5.18 1.63 -43.25
CA ASP A 237 4.63 0.92 -44.39
C ASP A 237 3.72 1.92 -45.11
N ASP A 238 4.25 2.58 -46.15
CA ASP A 238 3.44 3.20 -47.18
C ASP A 238 3.68 2.49 -48.52
N ASN A 239 2.58 1.94 -49.02
CA ASN A 239 2.36 1.08 -50.19
C ASN A 239 2.26 1.95 -51.48
N PRO A 240 2.15 1.42 -52.72
CA PRO A 240 1.18 0.40 -53.16
C PRO A 240 1.74 -0.82 -53.89
#